data_AF-A0A9E6CX44-F1
#
_entry.id   AF-A0A9E6CX44-F1
#
_cell.length_a   1.000
_cell.length_b   1.000
_cell.length_c   1.000
_cell.angle_alpha   90.00
_cell.angle_beta   90.00
_cell.angle_gamma   90.00
#
_symmetry.space_group_name_H-M   'P 1'
#
loop_
_entity.id
_entity.type
_entity.pdbx_description
1 polymer ?
#
loop_
_entity_poly.entity_id
_entity_poly.type
_entity_poly.pdbx_seq_one_letter_code
_entity_poly.pdbx_strand_id
1 'polypeptide(L)' 'MTRRLPPLNALRAFEAAARRASMSAAADELAVTPAAVSHQIKTLEEYFGVALFHRAVRS' A
#
# COMPACT_ATOMS: atom_id res chain seq x y z
N MET A 1 6.94 -16.77 21.16
CA MET A 1 6.65 -15.45 20.57
C MET A 1 6.17 -15.66 19.14
N THR A 2 4.86 -15.67 18.90
CA THR A 2 4.28 -15.75 17.55
C THR A 2 4.52 -14.43 16.82
N ARG A 3 5.46 -14.41 15.88
CA ARG A 3 5.72 -13.25 15.02
C ARG A 3 4.47 -13.03 14.16
N ARG A 4 3.61 -12.08 14.52
CA ARG A 4 2.49 -11.67 13.65
C ARG A 4 3.10 -11.15 12.36
N LEU A 5 2.81 -11.79 11.24
CA LEU A 5 3.25 -11.32 9.93
C LEU A 5 2.33 -10.20 9.45
N PRO A 6 2.82 -9.27 8.62
CA PRO A 6 1.95 -8.29 7.97
C PRO A 6 0.98 -9.01 7.02
N PRO A 7 -0.22 -8.44 6.79
CA PRO A 7 -1.17 -9.00 5.84
C PRO A 7 -0.60 -8.99 4.41
N LEU A 8 -0.72 -10.13 3.72
CA LEU A 8 -0.13 -10.33 2.39
C LEU A 8 -0.68 -9.33 1.35
N ASN A 9 -1.97 -9.01 1.42
CA ASN A 9 -2.60 -8.06 0.50
C ASN A 9 -2.04 -6.64 0.68
N ALA A 10 -1.66 -6.29 1.91
CA ALA A 10 -1.05 -5.00 2.22
C ALA A 10 0.36 -4.88 1.63
N LEU A 11 1.15 -5.95 1.75
CA LEU A 11 2.46 -6.04 1.08
C LEU A 11 2.33 -5.94 -0.45
N ARG A 12 1.35 -6.65 -1.02
CA ARG A 12 1.11 -6.66 -2.48
C ARG A 12 0.64 -5.28 -2.98
N ALA A 13 -0.23 -4.61 -2.24
CA ALA A 13 -0.68 -3.25 -2.55
C ALA A 13 0.47 -2.24 -2.48
N PHE A 14 1.32 -2.35 -1.44
CA PHE A 14 2.51 -1.51 -1.29
C PHE A 14 3.50 -1.70 -2.43
N GLU A 15 3.86 -2.93 -2.77
CA GLU A 15 4.81 -3.24 -3.85
C GLU A 15 4.33 -2.69 -5.19
N ALA A 16 3.05 -2.94 -5.54
CA ALA A 16 2.47 -2.42 -6.78
C ALA A 16 2.44 -0.89 -6.80
N ALA A 17 2.00 -0.25 -5.71
CA ALA A 17 1.95 1.21 -5.60
C ALA A 17 3.34 1.85 -5.68
N ALA A 18 4.36 1.23 -5.06
CA ALA A 18 5.75 1.69 -5.12
C ALA A 18 6.33 1.54 -6.52
N ARG A 19 6.13 0.39 -7.17
CA ARG A 19 6.62 0.12 -8.53
C ARG A 19 5.96 1.02 -9.58
N ARG A 20 4.66 1.29 -9.43
CA ARG A 20 3.88 2.10 -10.38
C ARG A 20 3.93 3.61 -10.05
N ALA A 21 4.42 4.00 -8.87
CA ALA A 21 4.36 5.36 -8.35
C ALA A 21 2.96 6.00 -8.43
N SER A 22 1.89 5.18 -8.37
CA SER A 22 0.50 5.60 -8.56
C SER A 22 -0.46 4.62 -7.90
N MET A 23 -1.32 5.14 -7.02
CA MET A 23 -2.35 4.35 -6.35
C MET A 23 -3.41 3.83 -7.33
N SER A 24 -3.78 4.65 -8.32
CA SER A 24 -4.76 4.27 -9.34
C SER A 24 -4.22 3.16 -10.24
N ALA A 25 -2.99 3.29 -10.73
CA ALA A 25 -2.39 2.28 -11.61
C ALA A 25 -2.14 0.96 -10.87
N ALA A 26 -1.82 1.00 -9.58
CA ALA A 26 -1.72 -0.20 -8.75
C ALA A 26 -3.11 -0.85 -8.53
N ALA A 27 -4.15 -0.04 -8.38
CA ALA A 27 -5.51 -0.55 -8.23
C ALA A 27 -5.99 -1.28 -9.49
N ASP A 28 -5.72 -0.72 -10.66
CA ASP A 28 -6.02 -1.36 -11.95
C ASP A 28 -5.29 -2.68 -12.10
N GLU A 29 -3.99 -2.73 -11.77
CA GLU A 29 -3.18 -3.95 -11.85
C GLU A 29 -3.67 -5.05 -10.89
N LEU A 30 -4.11 -4.65 -9.71
CA LEU A 30 -4.58 -5.57 -8.67
C LEU A 30 -6.08 -5.89 -8.80
N ALA A 31 -6.77 -5.35 -9.80
CA ALA A 31 -8.22 -5.48 -10.01
C ALA A 31 -9.04 -5.11 -8.75
N VAL A 32 -8.68 -3.99 -8.11
CA VAL A 32 -9.36 -3.44 -6.93
C VAL A 32 -9.61 -1.94 -7.10
N THR A 33 -10.28 -1.30 -6.12
CA THR A 33 -10.48 0.15 -6.14
C THR A 33 -9.25 0.89 -5.59
N PRO A 34 -8.99 2.14 -6.02
CA PRO A 34 -7.93 2.97 -5.43
C PRO A 34 -8.08 3.18 -3.91
N ALA A 35 -9.31 3.19 -3.43
CA ALA A 35 -9.61 3.24 -2.00
C ALA A 35 -9.14 1.98 -1.26
N ALA A 36 -9.32 0.79 -1.87
CA ALA A 36 -8.82 -0.46 -1.31
C ALA A 36 -7.29 -0.48 -1.22
N VAL A 37 -6.58 -0.04 -2.26
CA VAL A 37 -5.11 0.10 -2.25
C VAL A 37 -4.66 1.04 -1.13
N SER A 38 -5.31 2.20 -1.01
CA SER A 38 -5.02 3.17 0.05
C SER A 38 -5.23 2.58 1.46
N HIS A 39 -6.32 1.84 1.66
CA HIS A 39 -6.59 1.16 2.94
C HIS A 39 -5.54 0.09 3.26
N GLN A 40 -5.17 -0.74 2.28
CA GLN A 40 -4.16 -1.77 2.43
C GLN A 40 -2.79 -1.19 2.80
N ILE A 41 -2.39 -0.09 2.17
CA ILE A 41 -1.16 0.63 2.50
C ILE A 41 -1.23 1.20 3.92
N LYS A 42 -2.34 1.84 4.28
CA LYS A 42 -2.54 2.36 5.65
C LYS A 42 -2.41 1.25 6.70
N THR A 43 -3.01 0.07 6.46
CA THR A 43 -2.85 -1.09 7.34
C THR A 43 -1.38 -1.52 7.46
N LEU A 44 -0.59 -1.42 6.39
CA LEU A 44 0.83 -1.76 6.43
C LEU A 44 1.65 -0.71 7.20
N GLU A 45 1.34 0.57 7.01
CA GLU A 45 1.93 1.68 7.77
C GLU A 45 1.63 1.54 9.26
N GLU A 46 0.39 1.20 9.63
CA GLU A 46 -0.01 0.93 11.02
C GLU A 46 0.73 -0.28 11.60
N TYR A 47 0.91 -1.34 10.80
CA TYR A 47 1.64 -2.53 11.24
C TYR A 47 3.13 -2.22 11.52
N PHE A 48 3.78 -1.38 10.70
CA PHE A 48 5.19 -1.01 10.90
C PHE A 48 5.39 0.22 11.80
N GLY A 49 4.34 0.99 12.06
CA GLY A 49 4.40 2.25 12.82
C GLY A 49 5.11 3.38 12.07
N VAL A 50 5.20 3.31 10.74
CA VAL A 50 5.91 4.29 9.91
C VAL A 50 5.14 4.56 8.62
N ALA A 51 5.24 5.80 8.11
CA ALA A 51 4.75 6.12 6.78
C ALA A 51 5.64 5.44 5.72
N LEU A 52 5.00 4.81 4.73
CA LEU A 52 5.67 4.07 3.66
C LEU A 52 5.78 4.90 2.37
N PHE A 53 4.96 5.93 2.23
CA PHE A 53 5.02 6.86 1.11
C PHE A 53 5.11 8.31 1.57
N HIS A 54 5.88 9.11 0.83
CA HIS A 54 5.86 10.57 0.95
C HIS A 54 4.84 11.13 -0.05
N ARG A 55 3.96 12.03 0.42
CA ARG A 55 3.06 12.76 -0.49
C ARG A 55 3.85 13.79 -1.29
N ALA A 56 4.19 13.45 -2.52
CA ALA A 56 4.65 14.44 -3.49
C ALA A 56 3.42 15.11 -4.11
N VAL A 57 3.20 16.39 -3.80
CA VAL A 57 2.27 17.21 -4.59
C VAL A 57 2.97 17.48 -5.92
N ARG A 58 2.39 17.01 -7.02
CA ARG A 58 2.87 17.33 -8.36
C ARG A 58 2.43 18.77 -8.66
N SER A 59 3.34 19.72 -8.54
CA SER A 59 3.21 21.10 -8.99
C SER A 59 3.34 21.21 -10.51
#